data_AF-A0A6P6Y6T7-F1
#
_entry.id   AF-A0A6P6Y6T7-F1
#
_cell.length_a   1.000
_cell.length_b   1.000
_cell.length_c   1.000
_cell.angle_alpha   90.00
_cell.angle_beta   90.00
_cell.angle_gamma   90.00
#
_symmetry.space_group_name_H-M   'P 1'
#
loop_
_entity.id
_entity.type
_entity.pdbx_description
1 polymer ?
#
loop_
_entity_poly.entity_id
_entity_poly.type
_entity_poly.pdbx_seq_one_letter_code
_entity_poly.pdbx_strand_id
1 'polypeptide(L)'
;MERPPGFLIKKTAIICYTSISIIIALVLFVCVVVSYDDLDDVLQKAHEQHPEIPVVYDKRMVFVYISSMCGIQIAFSLIGLLGALDECYALSVIYLALTFLDLMSSIALTAFHPFLKLHVAANVIVLLISCSFIKDLRKLMKRQHSINPLDSVE
;
A
#
# COMPACT_ATOMS: atom_id res chain seq x y z
N MET A 1 -9.60 -17.20 -22.75
CA MET A 1 -10.88 -16.70 -22.22
C MET A 1 -11.03 -15.23 -22.54
N GLU A 2 -12.20 -14.80 -23.02
CA GLU A 2 -12.48 -13.38 -23.18
C GLU A 2 -12.53 -12.69 -21.81
N ARG A 3 -11.75 -11.62 -21.67
CA ARG A 3 -11.66 -10.84 -20.44
C ARG A 3 -12.79 -9.80 -20.37
N PRO A 4 -13.32 -9.50 -19.17
CA PRO A 4 -14.31 -8.43 -19.02
C PRO A 4 -13.79 -7.09 -19.55
N PRO A 5 -14.67 -6.23 -20.09
CA PRO A 5 -14.26 -4.90 -20.54
C PRO A 5 -13.65 -4.10 -19.38
N GLY A 6 -12.51 -3.46 -19.64
CA GLY A 6 -11.78 -2.68 -18.64
C GLY A 6 -10.95 -3.49 -17.64
N PHE A 7 -10.91 -4.84 -17.73
CA PHE A 7 -10.08 -5.67 -16.85
C PHE A 7 -8.59 -5.30 -16.92
N LEU A 8 -8.07 -5.14 -18.14
CA LEU A 8 -6.66 -4.77 -18.35
C LEU A 8 -6.35 -3.38 -17.78
N ILE A 9 -7.26 -2.42 -17.91
CA ILE A 9 -7.09 -1.08 -17.36
C ILE A 9 -7.00 -1.13 -15.83
N LYS A 10 -7.87 -1.91 -15.18
CA LYS A 10 -7.84 -2.11 -13.72
C LYS A 10 -6.55 -2.78 -13.27
N LYS A 11 -6.12 -3.84 -13.98
CA LYS A 11 -4.85 -4.53 -13.73
C LYS A 11 -3.67 -3.56 -13.80
N THR A 12 -3.57 -2.80 -14.89
CA THR A 12 -2.51 -1.80 -15.08
C THR A 12 -2.55 -0.72 -14.00
N ALA A 13 -3.73 -0.24 -13.61
CA ALA A 13 -3.86 0.76 -12.55
C ALA A 13 -3.31 0.25 -11.20
N ILE A 14 -3.62 -1.00 -10.82
CA ILE A 14 -3.10 -1.61 -9.59
C ILE A 14 -1.57 -1.79 -9.68
N ILE A 15 -1.06 -2.26 -10.81
CA ILE A 15 0.38 -2.42 -11.05
C ILE A 15 1.12 -1.07 -10.96
N CYS A 16 0.59 -0.04 -11.63
CA CYS A 16 1.19 1.30 -11.60
C CYS A 16 1.18 1.88 -10.18
N TYR A 17 0.06 1.79 -9.48
CA TYR A 17 -0.05 2.32 -8.12
C TYR A 17 0.92 1.61 -7.15
N THR A 18 0.94 0.28 -7.16
CA THR A 18 1.83 -0.52 -6.29
C THR A 18 3.30 -0.27 -6.60
N SER A 19 3.66 -0.14 -7.88
CA SER A 19 5.04 0.20 -8.29
C SER A 19 5.45 1.60 -7.83
N ILE A 20 4.59 2.60 -8.01
CA ILE A 20 4.83 3.97 -7.53
C ILE A 20 4.97 3.98 -5.99
N SER A 21 4.12 3.23 -5.29
CA SER A 21 4.18 3.13 -3.83
C SER A 21 5.51 2.55 -3.34
N ILE A 22 6.02 1.50 -4.00
CA ILE A 22 7.34 0.93 -3.72
C ILE A 22 8.44 1.97 -3.93
N ILE A 23 8.41 2.69 -5.06
CA ILE A 23 9.41 3.72 -5.37
C ILE A 23 9.40 4.81 -4.29
N ILE A 24 8.23 5.31 -3.90
CA ILE A 24 8.11 6.34 -2.85
C ILE A 24 8.67 5.82 -1.52
N ALA A 25 8.33 4.59 -1.12
CA ALA A 25 8.82 4.00 0.12
C ALA A 25 10.36 3.84 0.12
N LEU A 26 10.94 3.43 -1.02
CA LEU A 26 12.39 3.32 -1.18
C LEU A 26 13.07 4.69 -1.12
N VAL A 27 12.51 5.70 -1.80
CA VAL A 27 13.05 7.07 -1.75
C VAL A 27 13.01 7.62 -0.33
N LEU A 28 11.90 7.46 0.38
CA LEU A 28 11.77 7.87 1.78
C LEU A 28 12.78 7.15 2.67
N PHE A 29 12.96 5.84 2.49
CA PHE A 29 13.95 5.06 3.23
C PHE A 29 15.38 5.58 2.98
N VAL A 30 15.74 5.83 1.72
CA VAL A 30 17.06 6.39 1.37
C VAL A 30 17.24 7.77 1.98
N CYS A 31 16.24 8.65 1.92
CA CYS A 31 16.30 9.96 2.56
C CYS A 31 16.58 9.85 4.06
N VAL A 32 15.91 8.92 4.75
CA VAL A 32 16.08 8.71 6.19
C VAL A 32 17.47 8.14 6.52
N VAL A 33 17.99 7.23 5.69
CA VAL A 33 19.35 6.67 5.84
C VAL A 33 20.41 7.74 5.61
N VAL A 34 20.28 8.55 4.57
CA VAL A 34 21.26 9.60 4.24
C VAL A 34 21.23 10.73 5.27
N SER A 35 20.05 11.11 5.75
CA SER A 35 19.91 12.14 6.78
C SER A 35 20.00 11.59 8.21
N TYR A 36 20.43 10.33 8.39
CA TYR A 36 20.50 9.73 9.72
C TYR A 36 21.45 10.52 10.62
N ASP A 37 22.65 10.86 10.14
CA ASP A 37 23.63 11.60 10.94
C ASP A 37 23.09 12.98 11.35
N ASP A 38 22.38 13.66 10.45
CA ASP A 38 21.75 14.98 10.68
C ASP A 38 20.41 14.90 11.43
N LEU A 39 19.91 13.70 11.76
CA LEU A 39 18.58 13.52 12.34
C LEU A 39 18.44 14.18 13.72
N ASP A 40 19.54 14.28 14.47
CA ASP A 40 19.56 14.94 15.78
C ASP A 40 19.25 16.45 15.65
N ASP A 41 19.87 17.14 14.69
CA ASP A 41 19.62 18.55 14.41
C ASP A 41 18.18 18.81 13.92
N VAL A 42 17.62 17.86 13.16
CA VAL A 42 16.23 17.93 12.67
C VAL A 42 15.23 17.74 13.81
N LEU A 43 15.46 16.75 14.68
CA LEU A 43 14.64 16.47 15.86
C LEU A 43 14.69 17.64 16.85
N GLN A 44 15.87 18.22 17.06
CA GLN A 44 16.07 19.36 17.93
C GLN A 44 15.36 20.61 17.40
N LYS A 45 15.47 20.91 16.10
CA LYS A 45 14.72 22.03 15.47
C LYS A 45 13.20 21.83 15.54
N ALA A 46 12.71 20.60 15.37
CA ALA A 46 11.29 20.30 15.48
C ALA A 46 10.76 20.56 16.91
N HIS A 47 11.58 20.27 17.93
CA HIS A 47 11.24 20.59 19.31
C HIS A 47 11.27 22.07 19.63
N GLU A 48 12.28 22.80 19.13
CA GLU A 48 12.32 24.26 19.29
C GLU A 48 11.07 24.93 18.70
N GLN A 49 10.50 24.35 17.63
CA GLN A 49 9.25 24.82 17.03
C GLN A 49 7.99 24.34 17.78
N HIS A 50 8.05 23.21 18.48
CA HIS A 50 6.94 22.62 19.24
C HIS A 50 7.39 22.12 20.62
N PRO A 51 7.64 23.05 21.58
CA PRO A 51 8.23 22.73 22.89
C PRO A 51 7.30 21.91 23.79
N GLU A 52 5.99 21.89 23.49
CA GLU A 52 4.99 21.06 24.18
C GLU A 52 5.14 19.56 23.91
N ILE A 53 5.91 19.16 22.89
CA ILE A 53 6.18 17.75 22.58
C ILE A 53 7.48 17.36 23.31
N PRO A 54 7.43 16.50 24.34
CA PRO A 54 8.63 16.06 25.03
C PRO A 54 9.53 15.26 24.07
N VAL A 55 10.75 15.74 23.82
CA VAL A 55 11.76 15.05 23.00
C VAL A 55 12.43 13.98 23.82
N VAL A 56 11.69 12.91 24.08
CA VAL A 56 12.32 11.65 24.52
C VAL A 56 12.20 10.66 23.38
N TYR A 57 12.56 11.09 22.16
CA TYR A 57 12.69 10.21 21.02
C TYR A 57 14.17 9.96 20.78
N ASP A 58 14.62 8.76 21.14
CA ASP A 58 15.93 8.26 20.72
C ASP A 58 15.95 8.26 19.18
N LYS A 59 16.92 8.94 18.56
CA LYS A 59 17.16 8.95 17.10
C LYS A 59 17.12 7.54 16.50
N ARG A 60 17.60 6.53 17.25
CA ARG A 60 17.52 5.12 16.87
C ARG A 60 16.08 4.63 16.77
N MET A 61 15.24 4.99 17.73
CA MET A 61 13.82 4.60 17.74
C MET A 61 13.05 5.22 16.57
N VAL A 62 13.30 6.50 16.26
CA VAL A 62 12.67 7.17 15.10
C VAL A 62 13.12 6.53 13.80
N PHE A 63 14.42 6.27 13.65
CA PHE A 63 14.97 5.60 12.48
C PHE A 63 14.39 4.19 12.29
N VAL A 64 14.34 3.38 13.35
CA VAL A 64 13.76 2.03 13.33
C VAL A 64 12.28 2.09 12.97
N TYR A 65 11.53 3.03 13.55
CA TYR A 65 10.11 3.21 13.25
C TYR A 65 9.89 3.52 11.76
N ILE A 66 10.54 4.55 11.23
CA ILE A 66 10.36 4.93 9.82
C ILE A 66 10.81 3.80 8.88
N SER A 67 11.96 3.17 9.16
CA SER A 67 12.46 2.04 8.39
C SER A 67 11.48 0.86 8.37
N SER A 68 10.88 0.54 9.53
CA SER A 68 9.89 -0.52 9.63
C SER A 68 8.61 -0.21 8.83
N MET A 69 8.15 1.05 8.86
CA MET A 69 6.98 1.49 8.09
C MET A 69 7.24 1.41 6.59
N CYS A 70 8.42 1.84 6.12
CA CYS A 70 8.82 1.68 4.72
C CYS A 70 8.85 0.21 4.31
N GLY A 71 9.40 -0.68 5.15
CA GLY A 71 9.44 -2.12 4.89
C GLY A 71 8.04 -2.75 4.77
N ILE A 72 7.13 -2.41 5.68
CA ILE A 72 5.73 -2.86 5.66
C ILE A 72 5.03 -2.37 4.38
N GLN A 73 5.22 -1.09 4.03
CA GLN A 73 4.62 -0.52 2.81
C GLN A 73 5.08 -1.23 1.54
N ILE A 74 6.38 -1.54 1.45
CA ILE A 74 6.95 -2.31 0.34
C ILE A 74 6.33 -3.71 0.30
N ALA A 75 6.26 -4.41 1.43
CA ALA A 75 5.68 -5.75 1.50
C ALA A 75 4.20 -5.77 1.05
N PHE A 76 3.39 -4.82 1.52
CA PHE A 76 1.99 -4.69 1.13
C PHE A 76 1.83 -4.39 -0.37
N SER A 77 2.68 -3.50 -0.89
CA SER A 77 2.67 -3.13 -2.31
C SER A 77 3.09 -4.31 -3.19
N LEU A 78 4.04 -5.13 -2.75
CA LEU A 78 4.44 -6.35 -3.46
C LEU A 78 3.30 -7.38 -3.52
N ILE A 79 2.53 -7.55 -2.43
CA ILE A 79 1.34 -8.42 -2.43
C ILE A 79 0.34 -7.96 -3.50
N GLY A 80 0.08 -6.64 -3.57
CA GLY A 80 -0.81 -6.07 -4.60
C GLY A 80 -0.27 -6.22 -6.01
N LEU A 81 1.04 -6.00 -6.21
CA LEU A 81 1.70 -6.14 -7.49
C LEU A 81 1.63 -7.58 -8.01
N LEU A 82 2.00 -8.56 -7.18
CA LEU A 82 1.93 -9.99 -7.51
C LEU A 82 0.48 -10.44 -7.73
N GLY A 83 -0.44 -9.99 -6.87
CA GLY A 83 -1.87 -10.28 -7.03
C GLY A 83 -2.43 -9.81 -8.38
N ALA A 84 -1.97 -8.65 -8.87
CA ALA A 84 -2.37 -8.13 -10.17
C ALA A 84 -1.64 -8.82 -11.34
N LEU A 85 -0.33 -9.06 -11.23
CA LEU A 85 0.49 -9.70 -12.27
C LEU A 85 0.00 -11.11 -12.58
N ASP A 86 -0.11 -11.93 -11.53
CA ASP A 86 -0.52 -13.35 -11.62
C ASP A 86 -2.03 -13.52 -11.68
N GLU A 87 -2.80 -12.42 -11.63
CA GLU A 87 -4.27 -12.45 -11.59
C GLU A 87 -4.77 -13.34 -10.43
N CYS A 88 -4.01 -13.36 -9.34
CA CYS A 88 -4.25 -14.21 -8.18
C CYS A 88 -5.35 -13.62 -7.29
N TYR A 89 -6.47 -14.34 -7.21
CA TYR A 89 -7.63 -13.92 -6.41
C TYR A 89 -7.30 -13.77 -4.92
N ALA A 90 -6.60 -14.73 -4.32
CA ALA A 90 -6.27 -14.72 -2.90
C ALA A 90 -5.39 -13.52 -2.54
N LEU A 91 -4.29 -13.29 -3.28
CA LEU A 91 -3.41 -12.15 -3.08
C LEU A 91 -4.13 -10.82 -3.29
N SER A 92 -5.01 -10.73 -4.29
CA SER A 92 -5.80 -9.52 -4.53
C SER A 92 -6.76 -9.21 -3.38
N VAL A 93 -7.38 -10.23 -2.76
CA VAL A 93 -8.24 -10.07 -1.59
C VAL A 93 -7.43 -9.65 -0.35
N ILE A 94 -6.26 -10.25 -0.14
CA ILE A 94 -5.36 -9.86 0.95
C ILE A 94 -4.94 -8.39 0.76
N TYR A 95 -4.52 -8.01 -0.45
CA TYR A 95 -4.16 -6.64 -0.77
C TYR A 95 -5.32 -5.66 -0.48
N LEU A 96 -6.56 -6.00 -0.88
CA LEU A 96 -7.73 -5.18 -0.58
C LEU A 96 -7.92 -4.97 0.94
N ALA A 97 -7.77 -6.02 1.74
CA ALA A 97 -7.89 -5.93 3.19
C ALA A 97 -6.79 -5.04 3.80
N LEU A 98 -5.56 -5.16 3.31
CA LEU A 98 -4.43 -4.33 3.75
C LEU A 98 -4.62 -2.86 3.37
N THR A 99 -5.06 -2.56 2.14
CA THR A 99 -5.40 -1.19 1.73
C THR A 99 -6.54 -0.60 2.55
N PHE A 100 -7.50 -1.42 3.00
CA PHE A 100 -8.57 -0.96 3.88
C PHE A 100 -8.05 -0.61 5.27
N LEU A 101 -7.17 -1.43 5.85
CA LEU A 101 -6.52 -1.12 7.14
C LEU A 101 -5.68 0.15 7.05
N ASP A 102 -4.91 0.32 5.97
CA ASP A 102 -4.10 1.51 5.73
C ASP A 102 -4.96 2.78 5.59
N LEU A 103 -6.11 2.67 4.90
CA LEU A 103 -7.10 3.75 4.84
C LEU A 103 -7.63 4.12 6.23
N MET A 104 -7.99 3.15 7.06
CA MET A 104 -8.51 3.41 8.41
C MET A 104 -7.47 4.10 9.30
N SER A 105 -6.22 3.65 9.26
CA SER A 105 -5.11 4.29 9.97
C SER A 105 -4.86 5.72 9.46
N SER A 106 -4.88 5.90 8.13
CA SER A 106 -4.71 7.22 7.51
C SER A 106 -5.84 8.19 7.89
N ILE A 107 -7.09 7.70 7.94
CA ILE A 107 -8.25 8.50 8.36
C ILE A 107 -8.09 8.98 9.81
N ALA A 108 -7.66 8.09 10.71
CA ALA A 108 -7.41 8.44 12.11
C ALA A 108 -6.34 9.54 12.26
N LEU A 109 -5.37 9.59 11.34
CA LEU A 109 -4.29 10.57 11.34
C LEU A 109 -4.61 11.85 10.54
N THR A 110 -5.61 11.86 9.66
CA THR A 110 -5.92 13.02 8.79
C THR A 110 -6.26 14.32 9.52
N ALA A 111 -6.64 14.25 10.81
CA ALA A 111 -6.88 15.43 11.62
C ALA A 111 -5.62 16.31 11.79
N PHE A 112 -4.43 15.73 11.60
CA PHE A 112 -3.16 16.38 11.92
C PHE A 112 -2.42 16.96 10.69
N HIS A 113 -2.70 16.52 9.46
CA HIS A 113 -1.98 17.02 8.27
C HIS A 113 -2.78 17.01 6.96
N PRO A 114 -2.74 18.08 6.14
CA PRO A 114 -3.46 18.16 4.86
C PRO A 114 -2.92 17.19 3.79
N PHE A 115 -1.64 16.84 3.84
CA PHE A 115 -1.04 15.82 2.95
C PHE A 115 -1.70 14.44 3.09
N LEU A 116 -2.23 14.12 4.27
CA LEU A 116 -2.94 12.86 4.51
C LEU A 116 -4.27 12.80 3.75
N LYS A 117 -4.88 13.94 3.39
CA LYS A 117 -6.14 13.95 2.61
C LYS A 117 -5.94 13.40 1.20
N LEU A 118 -4.82 13.73 0.55
CA LEU A 118 -4.49 13.22 -0.80
C LEU A 118 -4.23 11.71 -0.75
N HIS A 119 -3.51 11.25 0.28
CA HIS A 119 -3.24 9.84 0.50
C HIS A 119 -4.53 9.04 0.75
N VAL A 120 -5.43 9.55 1.60
CA VAL A 120 -6.76 8.99 1.83
C VAL A 120 -7.55 8.89 0.52
N ALA A 121 -7.58 9.94 -0.30
CA ALA A 121 -8.28 9.92 -1.59
C ALA A 121 -7.71 8.85 -2.55
N ALA A 122 -6.38 8.72 -2.61
CA ALA A 122 -5.72 7.68 -3.41
C ALA A 122 -6.09 6.27 -2.93
N ASN A 123 -6.08 6.02 -1.62
CA ASN A 123 -6.45 4.73 -1.03
C ASN A 123 -7.91 4.36 -1.30
N VAL A 124 -8.84 5.33 -1.25
CA VAL A 124 -10.24 5.11 -1.63
C VAL A 124 -10.37 4.69 -3.11
N ILE A 125 -9.68 5.38 -4.02
CA ILE A 125 -9.70 5.04 -5.45
C ILE A 125 -9.16 3.63 -5.68
N VAL A 126 -8.03 3.30 -5.05
CA VAL A 126 -7.39 1.98 -5.17
C VAL A 126 -8.27 0.86 -4.61
N LEU A 127 -8.97 1.10 -3.50
CA LEU A 127 -9.95 0.15 -2.95
C LEU A 127 -11.08 -0.14 -3.94
N LEU A 128 -11.64 0.90 -4.58
CA LEU A 128 -12.71 0.73 -5.57
C LEU A 128 -12.23 -0.05 -6.79
N ILE A 129 -11.05 0.28 -7.31
CA ILE A 129 -10.43 -0.44 -8.44
C ILE A 129 -10.16 -1.90 -8.06
N SER A 130 -9.59 -2.15 -6.88
CA SER A 130 -9.27 -3.49 -6.38
C SER A 130 -10.54 -4.33 -6.17
N CYS A 131 -11.60 -3.76 -5.59
CA CYS A 131 -12.90 -4.43 -5.47
C CYS A 131 -13.46 -4.83 -6.84
N SER A 132 -13.39 -3.92 -7.82
CA SER A 132 -13.86 -4.17 -9.18
C SER A 132 -13.03 -5.26 -9.88
N PHE A 133 -11.71 -5.23 -9.71
CA PHE A 133 -10.78 -6.23 -10.23
C PHE A 133 -11.04 -7.62 -9.63
N ILE A 134 -11.23 -7.72 -8.31
CA ILE A 134 -11.54 -8.97 -7.61
C ILE A 134 -12.88 -9.56 -8.07
N LYS A 135 -13.89 -8.72 -8.32
CA LYS A 135 -15.17 -9.18 -8.90
C LYS A 135 -14.98 -9.79 -10.28
N ASP A 136 -14.11 -9.21 -11.10
CA ASP A 136 -13.80 -9.74 -12.43
C ASP A 136 -12.99 -11.04 -12.34
N LEU A 137 -12.00 -11.14 -11.44
CA LEU A 137 -11.27 -12.37 -11.17
C LEU A 137 -12.21 -13.50 -10.73
N ARG A 138 -13.15 -13.23 -9.81
CA ARG A 138 -14.16 -14.21 -9.38
C ARG A 138 -15.01 -14.70 -10.55
N LYS A 139 -15.40 -13.81 -11.47
CA LYS A 139 -16.17 -14.20 -12.68
C LYS A 139 -15.33 -15.07 -13.61
N LEU A 140 -14.05 -14.73 -13.80
CA LEU A 140 -13.12 -15.52 -14.61
C LEU A 140 -12.91 -16.92 -14.01
N MET A 141 -12.67 -17.02 -12.69
CA MET A 141 -12.56 -18.30 -12.00
C MET A 141 -13.81 -19.17 -12.15
N LYS A 142 -15.00 -18.59 -11.97
CA LYS A 142 -16.27 -19.33 -12.15
C LYS A 142 -16.43 -19.85 -13.58
N ARG A 143 -16.07 -19.06 -14.59
CA ARG A 143 -16.09 -19.47 -16.00
C ARG A 143 -15.07 -20.59 -16.27
N GLN A 144 -13.88 -20.50 -15.68
CA GLN A 144 -12.85 -21.53 -15.79
C GLN A 144 -13.30 -22.87 -15.18
N HIS A 145 -13.91 -22.82 -14.00
CA HIS A 145 -14.45 -24.02 -13.36
C HIS A 145 -15.64 -24.62 -14.12
N SER A 146 -16.47 -23.80 -14.78
CA SER A 146 -17.56 -24.31 -15.62
C SER A 146 -17.10 -24.95 -16.94
N ILE A 147 -15.92 -24.58 -17.43
CA ILE A 147 -15.36 -25.10 -18.69
C ILE A 147 -14.51 -26.35 -18.43
N ASN A 148 -13.81 -26.43 -17.30
CA ASN A 148 -13.07 -27.62 -16.85
C ASN A 148 -13.69 -28.17 -15.56
N PRO A 149 -14.78 -28.96 -15.63
CA PRO A 149 -15.32 -29.65 -14.45
C PRO A 149 -14.40 -30.77 -13.92
N LEU A 150 -13.36 -31.15 -14.68
CA LEU A 150 -12.49 -32.31 -14.41
C LEU A 150 -11.42 -32.10 -13.32
N ASP A 151 -11.14 -30.87 -12.86
CA ASP A 151 -10.22 -30.65 -11.73
C ASP A 151 -10.93 -30.79 -10.34
N SER A 152 -12.13 -31.38 -10.31
CA SER A 152 -12.89 -31.63 -9.07
C SER A 152 -12.85 -33.07 -8.57
N VAL A 153 -12.10 -33.96 -9.23
CA VAL A 153 -11.86 -35.33 -8.78
C VAL A 153 -10.39 -35.67 -9.01
N GLU A 154 -9.55 -35.38 -8.02
CA GLU A 154 -8.48 -36.26 -7.50
C GLU A 154 -7.93 -35.69 -6.19
#